data_AF-A0A9E2MRQ9-F1
#
_entry.id   AF-A0A9E2MRQ9-F1
#
_cell.length_a   1.000
_cell.length_b   1.000
_cell.length_c   1.000
_cell.angle_alpha   90.00
_cell.angle_beta   90.00
_cell.angle_gamma   90.00
#
_symmetry.space_group_name_H-M   'P 1'
#
loop_
_entity.id
_entity.type
_entity.pdbx_description
1 polymer ?
#
loop_
_entity_poly.entity_id
_entity_poly.type
_entity_poly.pdbx_seq_one_letter_code
_entity_poly.pdbx_strand_id
1 'polypeptide(L)' 'MAFGKSTKNTTGKSAPRSVEGKISQMIRDRAYYIWESKGKPKGQDLPIWIQAEKEIRAKSK' A
#
# COMPACT_ATOMS: atom_id res chain seq x y z
N MET A 1 -17.19 -26.84 -17.00
CA MET A 1 -16.57 -25.50 -16.98
C MET A 1 -17.01 -24.77 -15.71
N ALA A 2 -16.13 -24.60 -14.72
CA ALA A 2 -16.41 -23.80 -13.52
C ALA A 2 -15.12 -23.14 -13.02
N PHE A 3 -14.88 -21.89 -13.44
CA PHE A 3 -13.85 -21.03 -12.87
C PHE A 3 -14.51 -20.11 -11.84
N GLY A 4 -14.31 -20.42 -10.56
CA GLY A 4 -15.02 -19.79 -9.44
C GLY A 4 -14.09 -19.28 -8.34
N LYS A 5 -13.45 -18.14 -8.61
CA LYS A 5 -13.06 -17.06 -7.68
C LYS A 5 -12.01 -17.37 -6.58
N SER A 6 -10.80 -16.94 -6.91
CA SER A 6 -9.63 -16.73 -6.05
C SER A 6 -9.91 -15.93 -4.77
N THR A 7 -9.50 -16.53 -3.65
CA THR A 7 -8.95 -15.98 -2.40
C THR A 7 -9.43 -14.60 -1.90
N LYS A 8 -10.25 -14.59 -0.84
CA LYS A 8 -10.39 -13.44 0.06
C LYS A 8 -9.31 -13.51 1.15
N ASN A 9 -8.14 -12.97 0.86
CA ASN A 9 -7.09 -12.71 1.85
C ASN A 9 -7.42 -11.42 2.60
N THR A 10 -8.39 -11.52 3.51
CA THR A 10 -8.63 -10.53 4.57
C THR A 10 -7.53 -10.65 5.60
N THR A 11 -6.35 -10.12 5.26
CA THR A 11 -5.28 -9.85 6.23
C THR A 11 -5.73 -8.69 7.09
N GLY A 12 -6.50 -8.99 8.14
CA GLY A 12 -6.59 -8.18 9.33
C GLY A 12 -5.23 -8.16 10.00
N LYS A 13 -4.32 -7.32 9.52
CA LYS A 13 -3.08 -6.98 10.23
C LYS A 13 -3.47 -6.06 11.38
N SER A 14 -3.72 -6.70 12.51
CA SER A 14 -3.80 -6.16 13.85
C SER A 14 -2.76 -5.06 14.03
N ALA A 15 -3.24 -3.83 14.22
CA ALA A 15 -2.42 -2.66 14.41
C ALA A 15 -1.57 -2.78 15.69
N PRO A 16 -0.23 -2.60 15.64
CA PRO A 16 0.51 -2.15 16.80
C PRO A 16 0.17 -0.67 17.05
N ARG A 17 -0.11 -0.39 18.31
CA ARG A 17 -0.70 0.82 18.90
C ARG A 17 0.05 2.11 18.48
N SER A 18 -0.64 2.94 17.69
CA SER A 18 -0.65 4.42 17.72
C SER A 18 0.41 5.30 17.03
N VAL A 19 1.48 4.81 16.40
CA VAL A 19 2.32 5.64 15.48
C VAL A 19 2.60 4.96 14.14
N GLU A 20 2.83 3.65 14.18
CA GLU A 20 3.04 2.81 13.00
C GLU A 20 1.81 2.79 12.07
N GLY A 21 0.61 2.77 12.65
CA GLY A 21 -0.64 2.80 11.90
C GLY A 21 -0.82 4.08 11.09
N LYS A 22 -0.36 5.22 11.62
CA LYS A 22 -0.50 6.53 10.95
C LYS A 22 0.47 6.66 9.78
N ILE A 23 1.72 6.24 9.97
CA ILE A 23 2.72 6.18 8.90
C ILE A 23 2.28 5.18 7.83
N SER A 24 1.83 3.98 8.22
CA SER A 24 1.33 2.96 7.29
C SER A 24 0.13 3.43 6.46
N GLN A 25 -0.78 4.21 7.07
CA GLN A 25 -1.92 4.81 6.37
C GLN A 25 -1.44 5.80 5.30
N MET A 26 -0.52 6.71 5.67
CA MET A 26 0.03 7.71 4.75
C MET A 26 0.80 7.08 3.59
N ILE A 27 1.57 6.01 3.84
CA ILE A 27 2.28 5.28 2.80
C ILE A 27 1.29 4.65 1.83
N ARG A 28 0.21 4.04 2.33
CA ARG A 28 -0.83 3.43 1.50
C ARG A 28 -1.52 4.47 0.62
N ASP A 29 -1.93 5.59 1.20
CA ASP A 29 -2.60 6.67 0.46
C ASP A 29 -1.67 7.25 -0.62
N ARG A 30 -0.39 7.45 -0.28
CA ARG A 30 0.61 7.95 -1.23
C ARG A 30 0.91 6.96 -2.34
N ALA A 31 1.10 5.69 -2.01
CA ALA A 31 1.32 4.62 -2.98
C ALA A 31 0.12 4.47 -3.92
N TYR A 32 -1.10 4.54 -3.39
CA TYR A 32 -2.33 4.49 -4.19
C TYR A 32 -2.42 5.66 -5.17
N TYR A 33 -2.15 6.88 -4.71
CA TYR A 33 -2.17 8.07 -5.56
C TYR A 33 -1.15 7.98 -6.71
N ILE A 34 0.07 7.52 -6.42
CA ILE A 34 1.11 7.32 -7.45
C ILE A 34 0.69 6.22 -8.43
N TRP A 35 0.11 5.13 -7.94
CA TRP A 35 -0.36 4.02 -8.77
C TRP A 35 -1.50 4.42 -9.70
N GLU A 36 -2.46 5.18 -9.19
CA GLU A 36 -3.57 5.72 -9.98
C GLU A 36 -3.08 6.74 -11.01
N SER A 37 -2.21 7.67 -10.61
CA SER A 37 -1.62 8.67 -11.51
C SER A 37 -0.78 8.06 -12.63
N LYS A 38 -0.19 6.88 -12.42
CA LYS A 38 0.56 6.14 -13.43
C LYS A 38 -0.31 5.29 -14.35
N GLY A 39 -1.63 5.24 -14.13
CA GLY A 39 -2.55 4.45 -14.93
C GLY A 39 -2.57 2.96 -14.58
N LYS A 40 -2.28 2.61 -13.31
CA LYS A 40 -2.34 1.23 -12.78
C LYS A 40 -1.39 0.26 -13.51
N PRO A 41 -0.09 0.61 -13.65
CA PRO A 41 0.88 -0.26 -14.28
C PRO A 41 1.05 -1.55 -13.48
N LYS A 42 0.68 -2.67 -14.10
CA LYS A 42 0.75 -4.00 -13.48
C LYS A 42 2.22 -4.38 -13.24
N GLY A 43 2.60 -4.66 -11.99
CA GLY A 43 3.97 -5.03 -11.61
C GLY A 43 4.83 -3.87 -11.09
N GLN A 44 4.33 -2.64 -11.07
CA GLN A 44 5.02 -1.51 -10.42
C GLN A 44 4.50 -1.24 -9.00
N ASP A 45 3.64 -2.11 -8.46
CA ASP A 45 3.01 -1.92 -7.16
C ASP A 45 4.06 -1.88 -6.02
N LEU A 46 5.04 -2.79 -6.09
CA LEU A 46 6.17 -2.86 -5.15
C LEU A 46 7.09 -1.62 -5.18
N PRO A 47 7.63 -1.18 -6.34
CA PRO A 47 8.48 0.01 -6.39
C PRO A 47 7.70 1.28 -6.02
N ILE A 48 6.41 1.37 -6.35
CA ILE A 48 5.55 2.48 -5.94
C ILE A 48 5.37 2.50 -4.41
N TRP A 49 5.18 1.34 -3.79
CA TRP A 49 5.09 1.23 -2.33
C TRP A 49 6.38 1.63 -1.62
N ILE A 50 7.54 1.14 -2.11
CA ILE A 50 8.85 1.49 -1.55
C ILE A 50 9.13 3.00 -1.69
N GLN A 51 8.74 3.60 -2.83
CA GLN A 51 8.86 5.04 -3.04
C GLN A 51 8.02 5.83 -2.02
N ALA A 52 6.76 5.44 -1.84
CA ALA A 52 5.87 6.08 -0.88
C ALA A 52 6.39 5.94 0.57
N GLU A 53 6.90 4.77 0.95
CA GLU A 53 7.51 4.54 2.26
C GLU A 53 8.70 5.46 2.52
N LYS A 54 9.61 5.56 1.55
CA LYS A 54 10.76 6.47 1.64
C LYS A 54 10.34 7.93 1.78
N GLU A 55 9.34 8.37 1.01
CA GLU A 55 8.83 9.75 1.10
C GLU A 55 8.23 10.06 2.46
N ILE A 56 7.36 9.19 2.99
CA ILE A 56 6.71 9.42 4.28
C ILE A 56 7.73 9.34 5.43
N ARG A 57 8.66 8.37 5.38
CA ARG A 57 9.70 8.23 6.41
C ARG A 57 10.67 9.40 6.41
N ALA A 58 11.00 9.94 5.24
CA ALA A 58 11.83 11.15 5.12
C ALA A 58 11.13 12.41 5.63
N LYS A 59 9.81 12.49 5.47
CA LYS A 59 9.00 13.65 5.88
C LYS A 59 8.66 13.69 7.37
N SER A 60 8.86 12.57 8.07
CA SER A 60 8.62 12.43 9.52
C SER A 60 9.89 12.59 10.36
N LYS A 61 10.99 13.08 9.78
CA LYS A 61 12.25 13.43 10.44
C LYS A 61 12.37 14.95 10.56
#